data_AF-A0A7Y6AFL4-F1
#
_entry.id   AF-A0A7Y6AFL4-F1
#
_cell.length_a   1.000
_cell.length_b   1.000
_cell.length_c   1.000
_cell.angle_alpha   90.00
_cell.angle_beta   90.00
_cell.angle_gamma   90.00
#
_symmetry.space_group_name_H-M   'P 1'
#
loop_
_entity.id
_entity.type
_entity.pdbx_description
1 polymer ?
#
loop_
_entity_poly.entity_id
_entity_poly.type
_entity_poly.pdbx_seq_one_letter_code
_entity_poly.pdbx_strand_id
1 'polypeptide(L)' 'MSPTWRQGVIELAPGFRVVGPDGAWAERAEGEFAIEGGYVHLRIAGVAEVQIVSAPAVRRIAYPPQGA' A
#
# COMPACT_ATOMS: atom_id res chain seq x y z
N MET A 1 -18.82 2.06 -6.55
CA MET A 1 -18.46 0.63 -6.45
C MET A 1 -17.66 0.46 -5.17
N SER A 2 -17.74 -0.70 -4.51
CA SER A 2 -16.93 -0.95 -3.30
C SER A 2 -15.52 -1.40 -3.70
N PRO A 3 -14.47 -0.93 -3.01
CA PRO A 3 -13.10 -1.30 -3.33
C PRO A 3 -12.87 -2.80 -3.23
N THR A 4 -12.20 -3.38 -4.24
CA THR A 4 -11.73 -4.78 -4.19
C THR A 4 -10.39 -4.81 -3.47
N TRP A 5 -10.41 -5.22 -2.21
CA TRP A 5 -9.21 -5.35 -1.38
C TRP A 5 -8.43 -6.63 -1.70
N ARG A 6 -7.11 -6.51 -1.73
CA ARG A 6 -6.16 -7.59 -2.05
C ARG A 6 -4.95 -7.52 -1.11
N GLN A 7 -4.43 -8.65 -0.66
CA GLN A 7 -3.23 -8.71 0.18
C GLN A 7 -1.96 -8.70 -0.66
N GLY A 8 -1.07 -7.73 -0.48
CA GLY A 8 0.17 -7.69 -1.25
C GLY A 8 1.24 -6.80 -0.66
N VAL A 9 2.31 -6.62 -1.43
CA VAL A 9 3.43 -5.77 -1.05
C VAL A 9 3.53 -4.58 -1.99
N ILE A 10 3.60 -3.39 -1.42
CA ILE A 10 3.63 -2.11 -2.11
C ILE A 10 5.00 -1.49 -1.90
N GLU A 11 5.65 -1.16 -3.01
CA GLU A 11 6.90 -0.42 -3.05
C GLU A 11 6.62 0.94 -3.67
N LEU A 12 6.97 2.00 -2.96
CA LEU A 12 6.80 3.38 -3.40
C LEU A 12 8.01 3.84 -4.21
N ALA A 13 7.80 4.85 -5.04
CA ALA A 13 8.88 5.54 -5.72
C ALA A 13 9.74 6.34 -4.73
N PRO A 14 11.03 6.58 -5.02
CA PRO A 14 11.90 7.37 -4.15
C PRO A 14 11.28 8.72 -3.78
N GLY A 15 11.32 9.07 -2.49
CA GLY A 15 10.73 10.30 -1.97
C GLY A 15 9.29 10.18 -1.49
N PHE A 16 8.61 9.05 -1.75
CA PHE A 16 7.27 8.76 -1.23
C PHE A 16 7.31 7.74 -0.11
N ARG A 17 6.48 7.94 0.92
CA ARG A 17 6.47 7.11 2.12
C ARG A 17 5.05 6.93 2.64
N VAL A 18 4.83 5.82 3.34
CA VAL A 18 3.63 5.54 4.14
C VAL A 18 4.05 5.20 5.56
N VAL A 19 3.14 5.35 6.52
CA VAL A 19 3.34 4.94 7.90
C VAL A 19 3.27 3.42 8.00
N GLY A 20 4.30 2.80 8.55
CA GLY A 20 4.39 1.37 8.83
C GLY A 20 3.74 0.97 10.16
N PRO A 21 3.74 -0.35 10.47
CA PRO A 21 3.12 -0.88 11.69
C PRO A 21 3.76 -0.37 12.99
N ASP A 22 5.00 0.09 12.93
CA ASP A 22 5.77 0.68 14.03
C ASP A 22 5.59 2.20 14.16
N GLY A 23 4.74 2.80 13.32
CA GLY A 23 4.57 4.25 13.24
C GLY A 23 5.68 4.97 12.47
N ALA A 24 6.69 4.27 11.94
CA ALA A 24 7.76 4.86 11.17
C ALA A 24 7.38 5.03 9.69
N TRP A 25 7.99 5.99 9.01
CA TRP A 25 7.82 6.17 7.58
C TRP A 25 8.61 5.13 6.79
N ALA A 26 7.95 4.41 5.89
CA ALA A 26 8.53 3.38 5.06
C ALA A 26 8.20 3.57 3.56
N GLU A 27 9.15 3.24 2.70
CA GLU A 27 8.98 3.21 1.23
C GLU A 27 8.41 1.85 0.75
N ARG A 28 8.30 0.88 1.65
CA ARG A 28 7.75 -0.45 1.42
C ARG A 28 6.77 -0.78 2.53
N ALA A 29 5.60 -1.27 2.16
CA ALA A 29 4.59 -1.74 3.10
C ALA A 29 3.95 -3.04 2.62
N GLU A 30 3.62 -3.91 3.57
CA GLU A 30 2.78 -5.08 3.36
C GLU A 30 1.40 -4.83 3.96
N GLY A 31 0.36 -5.26 3.27
CA GLY A 31 -1.01 -5.11 3.75
C GLY A 31 -2.06 -5.27 2.66
N GLU A 32 -3.29 -4.89 2.99
CA GLU A 32 -4.35 -4.86 1.99
C GLU A 32 -4.24 -3.60 1.15
N PHE A 33 -4.47 -3.75 -0.15
CA PHE A 33 -4.58 -2.64 -1.07
C PHE A 33 -5.85 -2.72 -1.92
N ALA A 34 -6.33 -1.56 -2.34
CA ALA A 34 -7.33 -1.42 -3.39
C ALA A 34 -6.88 -0.32 -4.37
N ILE A 35 -7.18 -0.49 -5.65
CA ILE A 35 -6.85 0.49 -6.70
C ILE A 35 -8.14 1.12 -7.19
N GLU A 36 -8.28 2.43 -7.01
CA GLU A 36 -9.47 3.19 -7.41
C GLU A 36 -9.07 4.54 -8.01
N GLY A 37 -9.57 4.85 -9.22
CA GLY A 37 -9.43 6.19 -9.80
C GLY A 37 -8.00 6.74 -9.95
N GLY A 38 -7.00 5.87 -10.08
CA GLY A 38 -5.59 6.27 -10.13
C GLY A 38 -4.93 6.47 -8.76
N TYR A 39 -5.56 5.96 -7.70
CA TYR A 39 -5.02 5.91 -6.34
C TYR A 39 -4.89 4.48 -5.85
N VAL A 40 -3.97 4.28 -4.92
CA VAL A 40 -3.80 3.04 -4.17
C VAL A 40 -4.13 3.33 -2.71
N HIS A 41 -5.18 2.67 -2.23
CA HIS A 41 -5.61 2.70 -0.84
C HIS A 41 -4.90 1.56 -0.13
N LEU A 42 -4.39 1.82 1.07
CA LEU A 42 -3.53 0.91 1.83
C LEU A 42 -4.09 0.74 3.24
N ARG A 43 -4.27 -0.52 3.66
CA ARG A 43 -4.51 -0.89 5.06
C ARG A 43 -3.31 -1.70 5.53
N ILE A 44 -2.58 -1.12 6.47
CA ILE A 44 -1.39 -1.72 7.06
C ILE A 44 -1.77 -2.13 8.48
N ALA A 45 -1.49 -3.39 8.85
CA ALA A 45 -1.80 -3.89 10.19
C ALA A 45 -1.09 -3.03 11.24
N GLY A 46 -1.79 -2.66 12.33
CA GLY A 46 -1.25 -1.77 13.36
C GLY A 46 -1.35 -0.28 13.03
N VAL A 47 -1.73 0.09 11.81
CA VAL A 47 -2.04 1.48 11.44
C VAL A 47 -3.56 1.67 11.43
N ALA A 48 -4.05 2.62 12.23
CA ALA A 48 -5.49 2.83 12.39
C ALA A 48 -6.17 3.38 11.13
N GLU A 49 -5.43 4.09 10.28
CA GLU A 49 -5.95 4.82 9.14
C GLU A 49 -5.69 4.08 7.82
N VAL A 50 -6.63 4.24 6.88
CA VAL A 50 -6.39 3.90 5.47
C VAL A 50 -5.53 5.00 4.87
N GLN A 51 -4.34 4.64 4.38
CA GLN A 51 -3.44 5.57 3.72
C GLN A 51 -3.69 5.54 2.21
N ILE A 52 -3.68 6.70 1.56
CA ILE A 52 -3.95 6.82 0.13
C ILE A 52 -2.72 7.42 -0.54
N VAL A 53 -2.21 6.74 -1.57
CA VAL A 53 -1.14 7.25 -2.42
C VAL A 53 -1.63 7.35 -3.86
N SER A 54 -1.15 8.35 -4.60
CA SER A 54 -1.41 8.40 -6.04
C SER A 54 -0.67 7.25 -6.74
N ALA A 55 -1.24 6.67 -7.80
CA ALA A 55 -0.60 5.59 -8.53
C ALA A 55 0.81 5.95 -9.05
N PRO A 56 1.11 7.20 -9.49
CA PRO A 56 2.47 7.59 -9.83
C PRO A 56 3.49 7.53 -8.68
N ALA A 57 3.03 7.57 -7.42
CA ALA A 57 3.88 7.40 -6.25
C ALA A 57 4.26 5.93 -5.99
N VAL A 58 3.62 4.99 -6.70
CA VAL A 58 3.85 3.55 -6.55
C VAL A 58 4.85 3.08 -7.61
N ARG A 59 5.94 2.48 -7.15
CA ARG A 59 6.95 1.85 -8.01
C ARG A 59 6.54 0.44 -8.42
N ARG A 60 6.00 -0.35 -7.49
CA ARG A 60 5.61 -1.75 -7.74
C ARG A 60 4.55 -2.22 -6.72
N ILE A 61 3.60 -3.01 -7.19
CA ILE A 61 2.73 -3.84 -6.33
C ILE A 61 2.94 -5.29 -6.70
N ALA A 62 3.22 -6.15 -5.71
CA ALA A 62 3.33 -7.59 -5.90
C ALA A 62 2.09 -8.30 -5.31
N TYR A 63 1.36 -9.06 -6.14
CA TYR A 63 0.15 -9.81 -5.79
C TYR A 63 -0.02 -11.08 -6.66
N PRO A 64 -0.29 -12.26 -6.08
CA PRO A 64 -0.19 -12.57 -4.65
C PRO A 64 1.26 -12.38 -4.17
N PRO A 65 1.50 -12.18 -2.86
CA PRO A 65 2.86 -12.08 -2.34
C PRO A 65 3.63 -13.35 -2.74
N GLN A 66 4.81 -13.19 -3.33
CA GLN A 66 5.62 -14.33 -3.74
C GLN A 66 6.05 -15.12 -2.49
N GLY A 67 5.57 -16.37 -2.37
CA GLY A 67 5.85 -17.27 -1.25
C GLY A 67 4.62 -17.81 -0.51
N ALA A 68 3.53 -18.13 -1.24
CA ALA A 68 2.43 -18.93 -0.72
C ALA A 68 2.72 -20.43 -0.85
#